data_AF-A0A6A4ZHA4-F1
#
_entry.id   AF-A0A6A4ZHA4-F1
#
_cell.length_a   1.000
_cell.length_b   1.000
_cell.length_c   1.000
_cell.angle_alpha   90.00
_cell.angle_beta   90.00
_cell.angle_gamma   90.00
#
_symmetry.space_group_name_H-M   'P 1'
#
loop_
_entity.id
_entity.type
_entity.pdbx_description
1 polymer ?
#
loop_
_entity_poly.entity_id
_entity_poly.type
_entity_poly.pdbx_seq_one_letter_code
_entity_poly.pdbx_strand_id
1 'polypeptide(L)'
;MSMESQPLGLTLGFFKSFVDLHGGRSAFQGLSTSDVCAQFVSPFTAPSKLSLVDHVHIHVPGGHKHVKPATWFVSHAWSYLYLDVVDALSDFFNEEGVDGDAIAVWFCMFNNNQHEIQGEVQPFQYWVDAFQSALKAIGNVVMVLSPWNNPTTLTRTWCVFEIYVAIVTK
;
A
#
# COMPACT_ATOMS: atom_id res chain seq x y z
N MET A 1 4.87 8.46 -27.19
CA MET A 1 4.58 8.34 -25.75
C MET A 1 4.39 6.87 -25.47
N SER A 2 5.36 6.19 -24.86
CA SER A 2 5.09 4.87 -24.30
C SER A 2 4.04 5.06 -23.20
N MET A 3 2.91 4.36 -23.28
CA MET A 3 2.05 4.21 -22.11
C MET A 3 2.91 3.55 -21.03
N GLU A 4 3.32 4.28 -20.01
CA GLU A 4 3.85 3.65 -18.80
C GLU A 4 2.76 2.70 -18.31
N SER A 5 3.09 1.41 -18.24
CA SER A 5 2.14 0.40 -17.77
C SER A 5 1.77 0.75 -16.33
N GLN A 6 0.48 0.92 -16.07
CA GLN A 6 -0.04 1.19 -14.73
C GLN A 6 0.52 0.16 -13.74
N PRO A 7 1.10 0.60 -12.61
CA PRO A 7 1.72 -0.32 -11.67
C PRO A 7 0.69 -1.29 -11.11
N LEU A 8 1.10 -2.52 -10.84
CA LEU A 8 0.25 -3.51 -10.18
C LEU A 8 0.06 -3.16 -8.70
N GLY A 9 -1.04 -3.63 -8.13
CA GLY A 9 -1.34 -3.53 -6.71
C GLY A 9 -2.07 -4.76 -6.23
N LEU A 10 -2.35 -4.80 -4.93
CA LEU A 10 -3.14 -5.87 -4.31
C LEU A 10 -4.56 -5.35 -4.04
N THR A 11 -5.54 -6.22 -4.28
CA THR A 11 -6.94 -5.95 -3.95
C THR A 11 -7.17 -5.79 -2.45
N LEU A 12 -8.14 -4.99 -1.98
CA LEU A 12 -8.47 -4.99 -0.55
C LEU A 12 -8.95 -6.36 -0.05
N GLY A 13 -9.56 -7.17 -0.91
CA GLY A 13 -9.88 -8.56 -0.59
C GLY A 13 -8.64 -9.37 -0.22
N PHE A 14 -7.47 -9.04 -0.80
CA PHE A 14 -6.19 -9.64 -0.39
C PHE A 14 -5.68 -9.10 0.94
N PHE A 15 -5.91 -7.83 1.27
CA PHE A 15 -5.49 -7.27 2.57
C PHE A 15 -6.21 -8.02 3.68
N LYS A 16 -7.52 -8.25 3.51
CA LYS A 16 -8.36 -9.04 4.41
C LYS A 16 -7.91 -10.51 4.46
N SER A 17 -7.71 -11.15 3.30
CA SER A 17 -7.27 -12.55 3.27
C SER A 17 -5.86 -12.75 3.84
N PHE A 18 -4.98 -11.76 3.72
CA PHE A 18 -3.65 -11.77 4.33
C PHE A 18 -3.71 -11.75 5.86
N VAL A 19 -4.66 -10.97 6.42
CA VAL A 19 -4.95 -11.00 7.86
C VAL A 19 -5.46 -12.37 8.29
N ASP A 20 -6.44 -12.93 7.56
CA ASP A 20 -7.01 -14.24 7.87
C ASP A 20 -5.96 -15.36 7.80
N LEU A 21 -5.09 -15.32 6.80
CA LEU A 21 -3.98 -16.27 6.62
C LEU A 21 -3.01 -16.28 7.81
N HIS A 22 -2.84 -15.16 8.50
CA HIS A 22 -1.86 -14.98 9.57
C HIS A 22 -2.49 -14.91 10.97
N GLY A 23 -3.62 -15.58 11.17
CA GLY A 23 -4.26 -15.71 12.48
C GLY A 23 -5.40 -14.72 12.75
N GLY A 24 -5.90 -14.08 11.69
CA GLY A 24 -7.06 -13.19 11.74
C GLY A 24 -6.80 -11.87 12.47
N ARG A 25 -7.85 -11.07 12.63
CA ARG A 25 -7.75 -9.73 13.22
C ARG A 25 -7.14 -9.71 14.62
N SER A 26 -7.31 -10.76 15.41
CA SER A 26 -6.68 -10.88 16.73
C SER A 26 -5.15 -10.83 16.68
N ALA A 27 -4.53 -11.42 15.66
CA ALA A 27 -3.08 -11.41 15.50
C ALA A 27 -2.53 -10.03 15.05
N PHE A 28 -3.39 -9.19 14.45
CA PHE A 28 -3.05 -7.87 13.95
C PHE A 28 -3.45 -6.75 14.90
N GLN A 29 -4.11 -7.07 16.03
CA GLN A 29 -4.64 -6.09 16.95
C GLN A 29 -3.51 -5.23 17.55
N GLY A 30 -3.64 -3.91 17.40
CA GLY A 30 -2.67 -2.95 17.93
C GLY A 30 -1.34 -2.87 17.17
N LEU A 31 -1.21 -3.57 16.04
CA LEU A 31 0.00 -3.51 15.22
C LEU A 31 -0.06 -2.35 14.23
N SER A 32 1.02 -1.57 14.19
CA SER A 32 1.20 -0.55 13.15
C SER A 32 1.50 -1.20 11.80
N THR A 33 1.40 -0.47 10.69
CA THR A 33 1.83 -1.00 9.39
C THR A 33 3.33 -1.30 9.38
N SER A 34 4.14 -0.55 10.13
CA SER A 34 5.56 -0.90 10.36
C SER A 34 5.72 -2.25 11.05
N ASP A 35 4.94 -2.52 12.09
CA ASP A 35 4.97 -3.80 12.80
C ASP A 35 4.52 -4.94 11.88
N VAL A 36 3.46 -4.74 11.10
CA VAL A 36 2.95 -5.72 10.15
C VAL A 36 3.99 -6.03 9.06
N CYS A 37 4.71 -5.03 8.59
CA CYS A 37 5.79 -5.20 7.63
C CYS A 37 6.87 -6.14 8.20
N ALA A 38 7.35 -5.84 9.41
CA ALA A 38 8.42 -6.61 10.05
C ALA A 38 7.99 -8.02 10.46
N GLN A 39 6.76 -8.18 10.96
CA GLN A 39 6.30 -9.44 11.55
C GLN A 39 5.68 -10.40 10.53
N PHE A 40 5.10 -9.90 9.43
CA PHE A 40 4.39 -10.74 8.47
C PHE A 40 4.90 -10.56 7.04
N VAL A 41 5.01 -9.33 6.53
CA VAL A 41 5.35 -9.10 5.11
C VAL A 41 6.77 -9.56 4.78
N SER A 42 7.77 -9.08 5.52
CA SER A 42 9.16 -9.44 5.29
C SER A 42 9.39 -10.96 5.45
N PRO A 43 8.88 -11.63 6.51
CA PRO A 43 8.99 -13.09 6.63
C PRO A 43 8.28 -13.85 5.49
N PHE A 44 7.08 -13.43 5.10
CA PHE A 44 6.31 -14.11 4.05
C PHE A 44 7.00 -14.05 2.68
N THR A 45 7.66 -12.93 2.39
CA THR A 45 8.37 -12.69 1.13
C THR A 45 9.86 -13.07 1.16
N ALA A 46 10.42 -13.45 2.31
CA ALA A 46 11.82 -13.79 2.47
C ALA A 46 12.35 -14.88 1.51
N PRO A 47 11.58 -15.95 1.19
CA PRO A 47 12.07 -16.97 0.26
C PRO A 47 12.28 -16.47 -1.16
N SER A 48 11.47 -15.51 -1.63
CA SER A 48 11.56 -14.97 -2.99
C SER A 48 12.37 -13.67 -3.06
N LYS A 49 12.51 -12.94 -1.95
CA LYS A 49 13.12 -11.60 -1.87
C LYS A 49 12.48 -10.57 -2.82
N LEU A 50 11.16 -10.67 -2.98
CA LEU A 50 10.37 -9.81 -3.84
C LEU A 50 9.50 -8.86 -3.01
N SER A 51 8.89 -7.87 -3.66
CA SER A 51 7.74 -7.16 -3.11
C SER A 51 6.60 -8.14 -2.78
N LEU A 52 5.67 -7.77 -1.90
CA LEU A 52 4.52 -8.64 -1.62
C LEU A 52 3.64 -8.80 -2.86
N VAL A 53 3.48 -7.74 -3.66
CA VAL A 53 2.72 -7.77 -4.91
C VAL A 53 3.29 -8.84 -5.85
N ASP A 54 4.60 -8.81 -6.10
CA ASP A 54 5.24 -9.75 -7.02
C ASP A 54 5.29 -11.17 -6.45
N HIS A 55 5.53 -11.31 -5.13
CA HIS A 55 5.48 -12.60 -4.46
C HIS A 55 4.10 -13.25 -4.63
N VAL A 56 3.02 -12.49 -4.40
CA VAL A 56 1.65 -12.98 -4.59
C VAL A 56 1.38 -13.30 -6.05
N HIS A 57 1.85 -12.47 -6.97
CA HIS A 57 1.64 -12.67 -8.40
C HIS A 57 2.26 -13.98 -8.91
N ILE A 58 3.47 -14.29 -8.46
CA ILE A 58 4.28 -15.39 -9.01
C ILE A 58 4.11 -16.68 -8.20
N HIS A 59 4.05 -16.60 -6.86
CA HIS A 59 4.22 -17.75 -5.99
C HIS A 59 2.96 -18.18 -5.23
N VAL A 60 1.96 -17.31 -5.08
CA VAL A 60 0.75 -17.65 -4.33
C VAL A 60 -0.30 -18.26 -5.26
N PRO A 61 -0.76 -19.51 -5.02
CA PRO A 61 -1.83 -20.12 -5.79
C PRO A 61 -3.09 -19.24 -5.80
N GLY A 62 -3.58 -18.90 -6.98
CA GLY A 62 -4.73 -17.99 -7.13
C GLY A 62 -4.40 -16.49 -6.95
N GLY A 63 -3.13 -16.12 -6.76
CA GLY A 63 -2.70 -14.73 -6.58
C GLY A 63 -3.06 -13.80 -7.74
N HIS A 64 -3.18 -14.32 -8.97
CA HIS A 64 -3.66 -13.57 -10.14
C HIS A 64 -5.06 -12.96 -9.97
N LYS A 65 -5.89 -13.46 -9.03
CA LYS A 65 -7.20 -12.87 -8.71
C LYS A 65 -7.07 -11.59 -7.87
N HIS A 66 -5.97 -11.47 -7.14
CA HIS A 66 -5.69 -10.41 -6.17
C HIS A 66 -4.71 -9.37 -6.68
N VAL A 67 -3.89 -9.71 -7.68
CA VAL A 67 -2.95 -8.78 -8.31
C VAL A 67 -3.58 -8.21 -9.57
N LYS A 68 -3.84 -6.90 -9.59
CA LYS A 68 -4.44 -6.17 -10.71
C LYS A 68 -3.75 -4.80 -10.88
N PRO A 69 -3.93 -4.10 -12.00
CA PRO A 69 -3.51 -2.71 -12.12
C PRO A 69 -4.07 -1.86 -10.97
N ALA A 70 -3.21 -1.13 -10.27
CA ALA A 70 -3.57 -0.31 -9.14
C ALA A 70 -4.34 0.92 -9.61
N THR A 71 -5.58 1.08 -9.15
CA THR A 71 -6.46 2.20 -9.56
C THR A 71 -6.42 3.38 -8.59
N TRP A 72 -5.87 3.17 -7.40
CA TRP A 72 -5.68 4.17 -6.36
C TRP A 72 -4.32 4.02 -5.71
N PHE A 73 -3.67 5.15 -5.47
CA PHE A 73 -2.48 5.25 -4.64
C PHE A 73 -2.90 5.53 -3.19
N VAL A 74 -2.40 4.74 -2.24
CA VAL A 74 -2.72 4.91 -0.82
C VAL A 74 -1.60 5.63 -0.09
N SER A 75 -1.89 6.83 0.39
CA SER A 75 -1.02 7.56 1.30
C SER A 75 -1.42 7.30 2.76
N HIS A 76 -0.46 6.87 3.58
CA HIS A 76 -0.66 6.64 5.02
C HIS A 76 0.65 6.80 5.80
N ALA A 77 0.56 6.99 7.12
CA ALA A 77 1.72 6.95 8.00
C ALA A 77 2.00 5.52 8.47
N TRP A 78 3.28 5.13 8.50
CA TRP A 78 3.70 3.78 8.90
C TRP A 78 3.41 3.43 10.37
N SER A 79 3.19 4.46 11.18
CA SER A 79 2.80 4.34 12.59
C SER A 79 1.30 4.08 12.79
N TYR A 80 0.49 4.14 11.74
CA TYR A 80 -0.94 3.87 11.85
C TYR A 80 -1.21 2.39 12.03
N LEU A 81 -2.26 2.07 12.78
CA LEU A 81 -2.69 0.70 12.97
C LEU A 81 -3.15 0.12 11.63
N TYR A 82 -2.65 -1.07 11.29
CA TYR A 82 -2.94 -1.67 10.00
C TYR A 82 -4.42 -1.96 9.80
N LEU A 83 -5.09 -2.49 10.83
CA LEU A 83 -6.51 -2.77 10.78
C LEU A 83 -7.35 -1.50 10.56
N ASP A 84 -7.00 -0.38 11.21
CA ASP A 84 -7.68 0.90 11.02
C ASP A 84 -7.50 1.41 9.58
N VAL A 85 -6.32 1.22 8.99
CA VAL A 85 -6.06 1.57 7.58
C VAL A 85 -6.91 0.72 6.64
N VAL A 86 -7.00 -0.60 6.86
CA VAL A 86 -7.81 -1.51 6.03
C VAL A 86 -9.30 -1.18 6.13
N ASP A 87 -9.79 -0.90 7.33
CA ASP A 87 -11.19 -0.56 7.57
C ASP A 87 -11.52 0.79 6.92
N ALA A 88 -10.69 1.82 7.11
CA ALA A 88 -10.89 3.13 6.50
C ALA A 88 -10.91 3.08 4.96
N LEU A 89 -10.04 2.27 4.34
CA LEU A 89 -10.06 2.06 2.89
C LEU A 89 -11.32 1.31 2.45
N SER A 90 -11.75 0.31 3.23
CA SER A 90 -12.99 -0.44 2.93
C SER A 90 -14.21 0.48 2.99
N ASP A 91 -14.32 1.32 4.01
CA ASP A 91 -15.40 2.28 4.18
C ASP A 91 -15.42 3.29 3.02
N PHE A 92 -14.25 3.84 2.66
CA PHE A 92 -14.13 4.77 1.53
C PHE A 92 -14.64 4.16 0.21
N PHE A 93 -14.21 2.95 -0.16
CA PHE A 93 -14.66 2.36 -1.44
C PHE A 93 -16.13 1.93 -1.41
N ASN A 94 -16.65 1.54 -0.25
CA ASN A 94 -18.08 1.27 -0.09
C ASN A 94 -18.92 2.54 -0.31
N GLU A 95 -18.47 3.69 0.20
CA GLU A 95 -19.13 4.99 -0.02
C GLU A 95 -19.10 5.43 -1.49
N GLU A 96 -18.01 5.14 -2.21
CA GLU A 96 -17.90 5.36 -3.66
C GLU A 96 -18.76 4.39 -4.49
N GLY A 97 -19.44 3.43 -3.86
CA GLY A 97 -20.33 2.47 -4.52
C GLY A 97 -19.59 1.41 -5.33
N VAL A 98 -18.32 1.14 -5.01
CA VAL A 98 -17.46 0.19 -5.71
C VAL A 98 -17.19 -1.00 -4.79
N ASP A 99 -17.15 -2.21 -5.35
CA ASP A 99 -16.72 -3.40 -4.61
C ASP A 99 -15.23 -3.27 -4.25
N GLY A 100 -14.95 -2.80 -3.03
CA GLY A 100 -13.59 -2.59 -2.54
C GLY A 100 -12.74 -3.86 -2.58
N ASP A 101 -13.34 -5.05 -2.42
CA ASP A 101 -12.61 -6.30 -2.45
C ASP A 101 -12.08 -6.65 -3.85
N ALA A 102 -12.66 -6.06 -4.90
CA ALA A 102 -12.20 -6.18 -6.27
C ALA A 102 -11.18 -5.11 -6.68
N ILE A 103 -11.03 -4.03 -5.89
CA ILE A 103 -10.20 -2.86 -6.20
C ILE A 103 -8.76 -3.08 -5.72
N ALA A 104 -7.82 -3.06 -6.67
CA ALA A 104 -6.39 -3.06 -6.39
C ALA A 104 -5.87 -1.65 -6.15
N VAL A 105 -5.08 -1.53 -5.09
CA VAL A 105 -4.46 -0.29 -4.67
C VAL A 105 -2.94 -0.43 -4.61
N TRP A 106 -2.26 0.67 -4.86
CA TRP A 106 -0.82 0.78 -4.64
C TRP A 106 -0.59 1.18 -3.19
N PHE A 107 0.00 0.27 -2.41
CA PHE A 107 0.21 0.41 -0.98
C PHE A 107 1.69 0.20 -0.67
N CYS A 108 2.38 1.26 -0.24
CA CYS A 108 3.85 1.30 -0.20
C CYS A 108 4.51 0.14 0.56
N MET A 109 3.90 -0.37 1.64
CA MET A 109 4.38 -1.53 2.38
C MET A 109 4.38 -2.83 1.55
N PHE A 110 3.43 -2.97 0.62
CA PHE A 110 3.27 -4.18 -0.21
C PHE A 110 3.93 -4.05 -1.58
N ASN A 111 3.89 -2.85 -2.16
CA ASN A 111 4.40 -2.58 -3.50
C ASN A 111 5.91 -2.43 -3.56
N ASN A 112 6.52 -1.85 -2.52
CA ASN A 112 7.97 -1.70 -2.50
C ASN A 112 8.64 -3.00 -2.06
N ASN A 113 9.79 -3.33 -2.66
CA ASN A 113 10.58 -4.49 -2.24
C ASN A 113 11.28 -4.22 -0.91
N GLN A 114 10.68 -4.68 0.19
CA GLN A 114 11.18 -4.41 1.55
C GLN A 114 12.59 -4.98 1.78
N HIS A 115 13.00 -6.01 1.02
CA HIS A 115 14.34 -6.61 1.10
C HIS A 115 15.44 -5.74 0.50
N GLU A 116 15.10 -4.86 -0.46
CA GLU A 116 16.04 -3.91 -1.07
C GLU A 116 16.16 -2.62 -0.24
N ILE A 117 15.09 -2.26 0.46
CA ILE A 117 14.98 -0.97 1.15
C ILE A 117 15.47 -1.05 2.60
N GLN A 118 15.29 -2.17 3.30
CA GLN A 118 15.68 -2.29 4.71
C GLN A 118 17.19 -2.36 4.94
N GLY A 119 18.00 -2.55 3.88
CA GLY A 119 19.47 -2.69 3.97
C GLY A 119 20.28 -1.43 3.66
N GLU A 120 19.68 -0.42 3.02
CA GLU A 120 20.40 0.77 2.56
C GLU A 120 19.56 2.04 2.76
N VAL A 121 20.18 3.13 3.20
CA VAL A 121 19.53 4.44 3.22
C VAL A 121 19.33 4.89 1.76
N GLN A 122 18.15 4.62 1.23
CA GLN A 122 17.82 5.01 -0.13
C GLN A 122 17.80 6.54 -0.25
N PRO A 123 18.42 7.12 -1.30
CA PRO A 123 18.37 8.56 -1.53
C PRO A 123 16.92 9.06 -1.62
N PHE A 124 16.67 10.27 -1.15
CA PHE A 124 15.35 10.90 -1.27
C PHE A 124 14.82 10.87 -2.72
N GLN A 125 15.69 11.02 -3.71
CA GLN A 125 15.32 10.98 -5.13
C GLN A 125 14.80 9.61 -5.58
N TYR A 126 15.35 8.51 -5.05
CA TYR A 126 14.86 7.15 -5.36
C TYR A 126 13.38 7.01 -4.99
N TRP A 127 13.04 7.53 -3.81
CA TRP A 127 11.65 7.57 -3.36
C TRP A 127 10.82 8.50 -4.23
N VAL A 128 11.28 9.73 -4.45
CA VAL A 128 10.57 10.69 -5.30
C VAL A 128 10.26 10.06 -6.67
N ASP A 129 11.21 9.43 -7.32
CA ASP A 129 11.02 8.84 -8.66
C ASP A 129 10.05 7.67 -8.63
N ALA A 130 10.19 6.73 -7.69
CA ALA A 130 9.32 5.57 -7.57
C ALA A 130 7.87 5.98 -7.25
N PHE A 131 7.71 6.87 -6.27
CA PHE A 131 6.39 7.32 -5.81
C PHE A 131 5.75 8.28 -6.81
N GLN A 132 6.50 9.24 -7.38
CA GLN A 132 5.98 10.16 -8.39
C GLN A 132 5.57 9.40 -9.64
N SER A 133 6.37 8.46 -10.13
CA SER A 133 6.00 7.64 -11.31
C SER A 133 4.73 6.84 -11.06
N ALA A 134 4.63 6.17 -9.90
CA ALA A 134 3.42 5.42 -9.54
C ALA A 134 2.19 6.33 -9.43
N LEU A 135 2.31 7.46 -8.72
CA LEU A 135 1.22 8.41 -8.53
C LEU A 135 0.73 9.00 -9.86
N LYS A 136 1.66 9.37 -10.75
CA LYS A 136 1.35 9.87 -12.10
C LYS A 136 0.64 8.84 -12.96
N ALA A 137 1.10 7.59 -12.92
CA ALA A 137 0.50 6.51 -13.70
C ALA A 137 -0.89 6.10 -13.19
N ILE A 138 -1.15 6.21 -11.88
CA ILE A 138 -2.42 5.81 -11.26
C ILE A 138 -3.47 6.93 -11.34
N GLY A 139 -3.09 8.19 -11.10
CA GLY A 139 -3.97 9.36 -11.25
C GLY A 139 -4.97 9.60 -10.10
N ASN A 140 -5.26 8.60 -9.26
CA ASN A 140 -6.10 8.76 -8.07
C ASN A 140 -5.31 8.51 -6.78
N VAL A 141 -5.57 9.32 -5.75
CA VAL A 141 -4.91 9.22 -4.44
C VAL A 141 -5.97 9.20 -3.35
N VAL A 142 -5.87 8.23 -2.45
CA VAL A 142 -6.61 8.18 -1.19
C VAL A 142 -5.64 8.33 -0.03
N MET A 143 -5.92 9.24 0.88
CA MET A 143 -5.10 9.49 2.06
C MET A 143 -5.86 9.11 3.33
N VAL A 144 -5.28 8.23 4.13
CA VAL A 144 -5.82 7.88 5.45
C VAL A 144 -5.39 8.94 6.46
N LEU A 145 -6.35 9.60 7.12
CA LEU A 145 -6.10 10.66 8.10
C LEU A 145 -6.36 10.15 9.52
N SER A 146 -5.32 10.01 10.34
CA SER A 146 -5.46 9.60 11.75
C SER A 146 -4.45 10.28 12.68
N PRO A 147 -4.85 10.76 13.88
CA PRO A 147 -6.23 11.04 14.27
C PRO A 147 -6.80 12.23 13.47
N TRP A 148 -8.12 12.27 13.24
CA TRP A 148 -8.74 13.29 12.37
C TRP A 148 -8.48 14.75 12.81
N ASN A 149 -8.43 15.01 14.11
CA ASN A 149 -8.26 16.36 14.67
C ASN A 149 -6.83 16.90 14.59
N ASN A 150 -5.84 16.02 14.40
CA ASN A 150 -4.44 16.37 14.21
C ASN A 150 -3.75 15.25 13.41
N PRO A 151 -4.06 15.12 12.12
CA PRO A 151 -3.67 13.95 11.36
C PRO A 151 -2.17 13.94 11.15
N THR A 152 -1.51 12.89 11.65
CA THR A 152 -0.05 12.72 11.54
C THR A 152 0.41 12.81 10.09
N THR A 153 -0.38 12.36 9.12
CA THR A 153 -0.13 12.49 7.68
C THR A 153 0.07 13.94 7.25
N LEU A 154 -0.71 14.91 7.75
CA LEU A 154 -0.51 16.33 7.39
C LEU A 154 0.71 16.96 8.09
N THR A 155 1.29 16.29 9.10
CA THR A 155 2.52 16.71 9.76
C THR A 155 3.79 16.05 9.21
N ARG A 156 3.65 15.03 8.34
CA ARG A 156 4.78 14.31 7.73
C ARG A 156 5.06 14.86 6.33
N THR A 157 6.26 15.39 6.13
CA THR A 157 6.73 15.97 4.86
C THR A 157 6.48 15.04 3.66
N TRP A 158 6.62 13.72 3.85
CA TRP A 158 6.39 12.74 2.79
C TRP A 158 4.93 12.70 2.31
N CYS A 159 3.97 12.64 3.25
CA CYS A 159 2.55 12.63 2.91
C CYS A 159 2.09 13.97 2.31
N VAL A 160 2.67 15.09 2.77
CA VAL A 160 2.42 16.42 2.18
C VAL A 160 2.96 16.49 0.74
N PHE A 161 4.13 15.89 0.47
CA PHE A 161 4.69 15.78 -0.87
C PHE A 161 3.77 14.97 -1.81
N GLU A 162 3.21 13.86 -1.34
CA GLU A 162 2.26 13.05 -2.13
C GLU A 162 1.02 13.86 -2.53
N ILE A 163 0.46 14.68 -1.63
CA ILE A 163 -0.65 15.61 -1.96
C ILE A 163 -0.20 16.63 -3.01
N TYR A 164 0.98 17.24 -2.83
CA TYR A 164 1.49 18.23 -3.77
C TYR A 164 1.64 17.66 -5.18
N VAL A 165 2.24 16.47 -5.31
CA VAL A 165 2.39 15.80 -6.61
C VAL A 165 1.02 15.45 -7.21
N ALA A 166 0.05 15.04 -6.39
CA ALA A 166 -1.31 14.75 -6.85
C ALA A 166 -2.01 15.98 -7.44
N ILE A 167 -1.76 17.17 -6.86
CA ILE A 167 -2.33 18.44 -7.34
C ILE A 167 -1.60 18.92 -8.60
N VAL A 168 -0.27 18.87 -8.62
CA VAL A 168 0.55 19.44 -9.70
C VAL A 168 0.60 18.55 -10.94
N THR A 169 0.30 17.25 -10.82
CA THR A 169 0.27 16.34 -11.97
C THR A 169 -1.13 16.04 -12.53
N LYS A 170 -2.12 16.86 -12.16
CA LYS A 170 -3.39 16.93 -12.89
C LYS A 170 -3.25 17.71 -14.19
#